data_AF-A0A0G4PDM6-F1
#
_entry.id   AF-A0A0G4PDM6-F1
#
_cell.length_a   1.000
_cell.length_b   1.000
_cell.length_c   1.000
_cell.angle_alpha   90.00
_cell.angle_beta   90.00
_cell.angle_gamma   90.00
#
_symmetry.space_group_name_H-M   'P 1'
#
loop_
_entity.id
_entity.type
_entity.pdbx_description
1 polymer ?
#
loop_
_entity_poly.entity_id
_entity_poly.type
_entity_poly.pdbx_seq_one_letter_code
_entity_poly.pdbx_strand_id
1 'polypeptide(L)'
;MNPFTRGTAAWHLVGLASEFPGIDDDNRIVPRCKAFNIPKTNGAIEPVEDIDLPGELKDQVLVFKYKGKYHAIDHQCPHSSFPLSRGNLFDIEDFGIVLSAGLTCPKHGWSFDIFSGRADRGNYTLKVWEVQLRDSSAPESTDQEVWVRRKQRIG
;
A
#
# COMPACT_ATOMS: atom_id res chain seq x y z
N MET A 1 17.47 -28.96 14.56
CA MET A 1 16.43 -28.21 13.81
C MET A 1 16.89 -26.77 13.65
N ASN A 2 16.97 -26.23 12.44
CA ASN A 2 17.31 -24.82 12.21
C ASN A 2 16.07 -23.94 12.45
N PRO A 3 16.08 -23.00 13.42
CA PRO A 3 14.91 -22.16 13.74
C PRO A 3 14.77 -20.91 12.83
N PHE A 4 15.50 -20.84 11.72
CA PHE A 4 15.55 -19.65 10.86
C PHE A 4 15.06 -19.91 9.43
N THR A 5 13.88 -20.49 9.27
CA THR A 5 13.12 -20.26 8.03
C THR A 5 12.25 -19.03 8.26
N ARG A 6 12.86 -17.83 8.25
CA ARG A 6 12.11 -16.60 7.98
C ARG A 6 11.51 -16.80 6.60
N GLY A 7 10.21 -17.11 6.53
CA GLY A 7 9.51 -17.20 5.25
C GLY A 7 9.81 -15.95 4.46
N THR A 8 10.49 -16.10 3.33
CA THR A 8 10.59 -15.05 2.32
C THR A 8 9.16 -14.62 2.03
N ALA A 9 8.82 -13.35 2.24
CA ALA A 9 7.48 -12.87 1.98
C ALA A 9 7.14 -13.17 0.50
N ALA A 10 6.12 -14.00 0.29
CA ALA A 10 5.70 -14.40 -1.04
C ALA A 10 5.22 -13.17 -1.82
N TRP A 11 5.38 -13.22 -3.13
CA TRP A 11 4.76 -12.25 -4.03
C TRP A 11 3.29 -12.63 -4.24
N HIS A 12 2.42 -11.62 -4.18
CA HIS A 12 0.98 -11.76 -4.23
C HIS A 12 0.44 -10.92 -5.39
N LEU A 13 -0.26 -11.54 -6.35
CA LEU A 13 -0.96 -10.84 -7.43
C LEU A 13 -2.19 -10.12 -6.85
N VAL A 14 -2.31 -8.82 -7.11
CA VAL A 14 -3.41 -7.98 -6.61
C VAL A 14 -4.30 -7.41 -7.72
N GLY A 15 -4.06 -7.78 -8.97
CA GLY A 15 -4.88 -7.39 -10.12
C GLY A 15 -4.05 -6.81 -11.26
N LEU A 16 -4.74 -6.36 -12.30
CA LEU A 16 -4.11 -5.75 -13.47
C LEU A 16 -3.83 -4.26 -13.27
N ALA A 17 -2.83 -3.74 -13.96
CA ALA A 17 -2.37 -2.36 -13.86
C ALA A 17 -3.46 -1.36 -14.28
N SER A 18 -4.31 -1.73 -15.26
CA SER A 18 -5.47 -0.94 -15.70
C SER A 18 -6.58 -0.80 -14.64
N GLU A 19 -6.63 -1.70 -13.66
CA GLU A 19 -7.64 -1.67 -12.59
C GLU A 19 -7.35 -0.63 -11.50
N PHE A 20 -6.19 0.01 -11.55
CA PHE A 20 -5.78 1.04 -10.59
C PHE A 20 -5.71 2.41 -11.30
N PRO A 21 -6.81 3.18 -11.30
CA PRO A 21 -6.79 4.53 -11.86
C PRO A 21 -5.83 5.44 -11.09
N GLY A 22 -5.18 6.36 -11.81
CA GLY A 22 -4.24 7.32 -11.21
C GLY A 22 -4.94 8.33 -10.30
N ILE A 23 -4.30 8.64 -9.18
CA ILE A 23 -4.66 9.73 -8.28
C ILE A 23 -3.67 10.86 -8.56
N ASP A 24 -4.10 11.90 -9.28
CA ASP A 24 -3.21 13.01 -9.66
C ASP A 24 -3.70 14.38 -9.17
N ASP A 25 -5.03 14.60 -9.14
CA ASP A 25 -5.64 15.92 -8.89
C ASP A 25 -6.36 16.06 -7.54
N ASP A 26 -7.16 15.05 -7.14
CA ASP A 26 -8.03 15.13 -5.94
C ASP A 26 -7.31 14.69 -4.67
N ASN A 27 -6.14 14.05 -4.79
CA ASN A 27 -5.35 13.50 -3.66
C ASN A 27 -6.09 12.49 -2.76
N ARG A 28 -7.39 12.26 -2.94
CA ARG A 28 -8.18 11.27 -2.22
C ARG A 28 -7.89 9.87 -2.75
N ILE A 29 -7.64 8.94 -1.84
CA ILE A 29 -7.34 7.56 -2.20
C ILE A 29 -8.61 6.83 -2.67
N VAL A 30 -9.69 6.86 -1.89
CA VAL A 30 -11.00 6.36 -2.34
C VAL A 30 -11.59 7.32 -3.38
N PRO A 31 -12.17 6.81 -4.49
CA PRO A 31 -12.44 5.40 -4.80
C PRO A 31 -11.36 4.70 -5.65
N ARG A 32 -10.21 5.33 -5.87
CA ARG A 32 -9.16 4.91 -6.82
C ARG A 32 -8.13 3.95 -6.20
N CYS A 33 -8.59 3.08 -5.30
CA CYS A 33 -7.75 2.16 -4.55
C CYS A 33 -8.43 0.81 -4.37
N LYS A 34 -7.62 -0.21 -4.06
CA LYS A 34 -8.12 -1.52 -3.65
C LYS A 34 -7.45 -1.95 -2.36
N ALA A 35 -8.18 -2.64 -1.50
CA ALA A 35 -7.62 -3.26 -0.30
C ALA A 35 -7.72 -4.79 -0.41
N PHE A 36 -6.73 -5.48 0.16
CA PHE A 36 -6.64 -6.94 0.14
C PHE A 36 -6.27 -7.44 1.52
N ASN A 37 -6.88 -8.54 1.95
CA ASN A 37 -6.41 -9.28 3.12
C ASN A 37 -5.28 -10.21 2.69
N ILE A 38 -4.08 -10.00 3.22
CA ILE A 38 -2.93 -10.88 2.97
C ILE A 38 -2.50 -11.47 4.31
N PRO A 39 -2.85 -12.73 4.64
CA PRO A 39 -2.46 -13.34 5.90
C PRO A 39 -0.93 -13.46 6.05
N LYS A 40 -0.43 -13.55 7.28
CA LYS A 40 1.01 -13.77 7.56
C LYS A 40 1.48 -15.19 7.27
N THR A 41 0.55 -16.14 7.33
CA THR A 41 0.71 -17.54 6.96
C THR A 41 0.32 -17.76 5.50
N ASN A 42 0.79 -18.83 4.86
CA ASN A 42 0.38 -19.21 3.50
C ASN A 42 -1.14 -19.39 3.42
N GLY A 43 -1.84 -18.33 3.06
CA GLY A 43 -3.28 -18.29 2.87
C GLY A 43 -3.63 -17.57 1.57
N ALA A 44 -4.86 -17.75 1.11
CA ALA A 44 -5.38 -17.06 -0.06
C ALA A 44 -5.44 -15.54 0.20
N ILE A 45 -5.23 -14.76 -0.86
CA ILE A 45 -5.44 -13.31 -0.85
C ILE A 45 -6.90 -13.08 -1.18
N GLU A 46 -7.57 -12.25 -0.40
CA GLU A 46 -8.98 -11.92 -0.63
C GLU A 46 -9.13 -10.40 -0.82
N PRO A 47 -9.79 -9.93 -1.90
CA PRO A 47 -10.11 -8.52 -2.05
C PRO A 47 -11.13 -8.09 -0.99
N VAL A 48 -10.97 -6.88 -0.48
CA VAL A 48 -11.91 -6.27 0.48
C VAL A 48 -12.92 -5.47 -0.32
N GLU A 49 -14.18 -5.93 -0.33
CA GLU A 49 -15.27 -5.29 -1.10
C GLU A 49 -15.65 -3.92 -0.52
N ASP A 50 -15.77 -3.82 0.82
CA ASP A 50 -16.18 -2.61 1.52
C ASP A 50 -15.06 -2.02 2.39
N ILE A 51 -14.19 -1.24 1.75
CA ILE A 51 -13.00 -0.63 2.37
C ILE A 51 -13.38 0.40 3.46
N ASP A 52 -14.59 0.95 3.41
CA ASP A 52 -15.09 1.97 4.33
C ASP A 52 -15.83 1.44 5.57
N LEU A 53 -16.15 0.13 5.61
CA LEU A 53 -16.84 -0.46 6.76
C LEU A 53 -15.88 -0.60 7.96
N PRO A 54 -16.36 -0.38 9.20
CA PRO A 54 -15.60 -0.66 10.40
C PRO A 54 -15.39 -2.18 10.53
N GLY A 55 -14.25 -2.65 10.01
CA GLY A 55 -13.82 -4.05 10.06
C GLY A 55 -12.42 -4.22 10.68
N GLU A 56 -11.97 -5.46 10.79
CA GLU A 56 -10.61 -5.77 11.21
C GLU A 56 -9.63 -5.40 10.07
N LEU A 57 -9.06 -4.20 10.14
CA LEU A 57 -8.04 -3.72 9.18
C LEU A 57 -6.68 -4.41 9.33
N LYS A 58 -6.57 -5.33 10.28
CA LYS A 58 -5.34 -6.05 10.58
C LYS A 58 -4.97 -6.90 9.38
N ASP A 59 -3.70 -6.84 8.99
CA ASP A 59 -3.15 -7.56 7.84
C ASP A 59 -3.76 -7.19 6.47
N GLN A 60 -4.59 -6.15 6.40
CA GLN A 60 -5.03 -5.55 5.14
C GLN A 60 -3.92 -4.68 4.54
N VAL A 61 -3.66 -4.88 3.25
CA VAL A 61 -2.83 -4.00 2.42
C VAL A 61 -3.72 -3.13 1.55
N LEU A 62 -3.39 -1.85 1.47
CA LEU A 62 -4.03 -0.87 0.59
C LEU A 62 -3.10 -0.62 -0.59
N VAL A 63 -3.63 -0.79 -1.80
CA VAL A 63 -2.90 -0.63 -3.07
C VAL A 63 -3.55 0.47 -3.90
N PHE A 64 -2.74 1.41 -4.38
CA PHE A 64 -3.19 2.55 -5.17
C PHE A 64 -2.10 3.06 -6.13
N LYS A 65 -2.51 3.85 -7.12
CA LYS A 65 -1.60 4.48 -8.09
C LYS A 65 -1.57 5.99 -7.86
N TYR A 66 -0.38 6.54 -7.60
CA TYR A 66 -0.16 7.96 -7.38
C TYR A 66 0.96 8.46 -8.28
N LYS A 67 0.73 9.55 -9.03
CA LYS A 67 1.71 10.15 -9.95
C LYS A 67 2.40 9.10 -10.86
N GLY A 68 1.59 8.19 -11.42
CA GLY A 68 2.04 7.12 -12.30
C GLY A 68 2.74 5.92 -11.62
N LYS A 69 2.98 5.96 -10.30
CA LYS A 69 3.64 4.88 -9.54
C LYS A 69 2.64 4.09 -8.70
N TYR A 70 2.88 2.80 -8.54
CA TYR A 70 2.07 1.92 -7.72
C TYR A 70 2.64 1.83 -6.31
N HIS A 71 1.76 1.97 -5.32
CA HIS A 71 2.10 1.97 -3.91
C HIS A 71 1.27 0.94 -3.18
N ALA A 72 1.88 0.29 -2.19
CA ALA A 72 1.21 -0.63 -1.30
C ALA A 72 1.66 -0.38 0.14
N ILE A 73 0.70 -0.19 1.04
CA ILE A 73 0.93 0.12 2.46
C ILE A 73 -0.06 -0.67 3.33
N ASP A 74 0.22 -0.80 4.63
CA ASP A 74 -0.82 -1.29 5.54
C ASP A 74 -2.04 -0.35 5.50
N HIS A 75 -3.24 -0.91 5.39
CA HIS A 75 -4.47 -0.12 5.38
C HIS A 75 -4.76 0.51 6.76
N GLN A 76 -4.23 -0.11 7.82
CA GLN A 76 -4.40 0.33 9.19
C GLN A 76 -3.39 1.43 9.56
N CYS A 77 -3.87 2.61 9.97
CA CYS A 77 -3.02 3.67 10.51
C CYS A 77 -2.30 3.19 11.79
N PRO A 78 -0.96 3.27 11.88
CA PRO A 78 -0.19 2.75 13.02
C PRO A 78 -0.41 3.53 14.33
N HIS A 79 -1.02 4.72 14.26
CA HIS A 79 -1.34 5.52 15.45
C HIS A 79 -2.55 4.96 16.22
N SER A 80 -3.66 4.70 15.53
CA SER A 80 -4.94 4.39 16.18
C SER A 80 -5.91 3.60 15.27
N SER A 81 -5.37 2.78 14.39
CA SER A 81 -6.08 1.84 13.53
C SER A 81 -7.19 2.43 12.65
N PHE A 82 -7.08 3.70 12.26
CA PHE A 82 -8.03 4.30 11.31
C PHE A 82 -7.72 3.86 9.87
N PRO A 83 -8.72 3.63 9.00
CA PRO A 83 -8.50 3.24 7.61
C PRO A 83 -7.82 4.36 6.82
N LEU A 84 -6.65 4.05 6.28
CA LEU A 84 -5.85 4.97 5.48
C LEU A 84 -6.40 5.19 4.06
N SER A 85 -7.33 4.35 3.59
CA SER A 85 -8.08 4.56 2.34
C SER A 85 -8.84 5.90 2.32
N ARG A 86 -9.20 6.40 3.51
CA ARG A 86 -9.88 7.69 3.70
C ARG A 86 -8.92 8.86 3.84
N GLY A 87 -7.63 8.63 3.69
CA GLY A 87 -6.60 9.67 3.78
C GLY A 87 -6.43 10.46 2.49
N ASN A 88 -5.60 11.49 2.61
CA ASN A 88 -5.23 12.38 1.52
C ASN A 88 -3.74 12.27 1.24
N LEU A 89 -3.40 12.02 -0.02
CA LEU A 89 -2.04 12.04 -0.53
C LEU A 89 -1.53 13.47 -0.69
N PHE A 90 -0.22 13.64 -0.65
CA PHE A 90 0.43 14.92 -0.91
C PHE A 90 1.87 14.68 -1.32
N ASP A 91 2.44 15.62 -2.07
CA ASP A 91 3.86 15.61 -2.40
C ASP A 91 4.67 16.16 -1.21
N ILE A 92 5.76 15.48 -0.86
CA ILE A 92 6.74 15.97 0.11
C ILE A 92 7.80 16.72 -0.68
N GLU A 93 7.79 18.03 -0.56
CA GLU A 93 8.65 18.94 -1.33
C GLU A 93 9.62 19.70 -0.43
N ASP A 94 10.79 20.02 -0.97
CA ASP A 94 11.74 20.97 -0.39
C ASP A 94 12.25 21.91 -1.48
N PHE A 95 12.11 23.21 -1.28
CA PHE A 95 12.46 24.25 -2.27
C PHE A 95 11.91 24.01 -3.70
N GLY A 96 10.69 23.48 -3.82
CA GLY A 96 10.04 23.20 -5.11
C GLY A 96 10.51 21.92 -5.81
N ILE A 97 11.29 21.08 -5.13
CA ILE A 97 11.69 19.77 -5.59
C ILE A 97 10.88 18.71 -4.84
N VAL A 98 10.14 17.87 -5.57
CA VAL A 98 9.43 16.72 -4.99
C VAL A 98 10.44 15.65 -4.58
N LEU A 99 10.60 15.47 -3.27
CA LEU A 99 11.52 14.49 -2.68
C LEU A 99 10.84 13.14 -2.45
N SER A 100 9.55 13.15 -2.13
CA SER A 100 8.77 11.97 -1.81
C SER A 100 7.26 12.27 -1.90
N ALA A 101 6.42 11.34 -1.45
CA ALA A 101 4.99 11.54 -1.28
C ALA A 101 4.55 11.03 0.09
N GLY A 102 3.53 11.66 0.64
CA GLY A 102 2.97 11.35 1.95
C GLY A 102 1.48 11.05 1.90
N LEU A 103 1.00 10.41 2.95
CA LEU A 103 -0.42 10.15 3.20
C LEU A 103 -0.81 10.65 4.57
N THR A 104 -1.80 11.55 4.63
CA THR A 104 -2.34 12.09 5.87
C THR A 104 -3.58 11.32 6.31
N CYS A 105 -3.54 10.77 7.52
CA CYS A 105 -4.68 10.14 8.19
C CYS A 105 -5.64 11.23 8.71
N PRO A 106 -6.92 11.24 8.30
CA PRO A 106 -7.83 12.35 8.59
C PRO A 106 -8.32 12.36 10.04
N LYS A 107 -8.20 11.24 10.77
CA LYS A 107 -8.68 11.15 12.16
C LYS A 107 -7.88 12.01 13.13
N HIS A 108 -6.56 11.98 13.00
CA HIS A 108 -5.64 12.62 13.95
C HIS A 108 -4.51 13.41 13.27
N GLY A 109 -4.57 13.55 11.93
CA GLY A 109 -3.62 14.33 11.15
C GLY A 109 -2.19 13.81 11.17
N TRP A 110 -1.99 12.50 11.35
CA TRP A 110 -0.66 11.89 11.21
C TRP A 110 -0.36 11.69 9.74
N SER A 111 0.86 12.05 9.34
CA SER A 111 1.28 11.93 7.95
C SER A 111 2.44 10.94 7.86
N PHE A 112 2.40 10.10 6.83
CA PHE A 112 3.40 9.05 6.64
C PHE A 112 3.94 9.13 5.23
N ASP A 113 5.26 9.13 5.10
CA ASP A 113 5.94 8.97 3.82
C ASP A 113 5.63 7.58 3.24
N ILE A 114 5.08 7.51 2.03
CA ILE A 114 4.56 6.26 1.44
C ILE A 114 5.65 5.35 0.85
N PHE A 115 6.91 5.78 0.85
CA PHE A 115 8.05 5.00 0.36
C PHE A 115 8.86 4.38 1.50
N SER A 116 9.07 5.16 2.57
CA SER A 116 9.85 4.79 3.75
C SER A 116 8.98 4.33 4.91
N GLY A 117 7.71 4.78 4.97
CA GLY A 117 6.80 4.54 6.09
C GLY A 117 6.99 5.48 7.27
N ARG A 118 7.96 6.40 7.20
CA ARG A 118 8.30 7.30 8.31
C ARG A 118 7.14 8.26 8.59
N ALA A 119 6.75 8.36 9.86
CA ALA A 119 5.81 9.38 10.31
C ALA A 119 6.46 10.77 10.36
N ASP A 120 5.66 11.81 10.14
CA ASP A 120 6.05 13.21 10.25
C ASP A 120 6.52 13.59 11.67
N ARG A 121 5.94 12.94 12.68
CA ARG A 121 6.27 13.13 14.09
C ARG A 121 6.31 11.80 14.84
N GLY A 122 6.62 11.83 16.13
CA GLY A 122 6.62 10.65 16.99
C GLY A 122 7.53 9.52 16.51
N ASN A 123 7.24 8.29 16.96
CA ASN A 123 8.00 7.08 16.59
C ASN A 123 7.11 5.99 15.97
N TYR A 124 6.07 6.41 15.24
CA TYR A 124 5.23 5.49 14.47
C TYR A 124 5.85 5.23 13.10
N THR A 125 5.65 4.03 12.58
CA THR A 125 6.10 3.65 11.24
C THR A 125 4.98 2.91 10.53
N LEU A 126 4.54 3.47 9.41
CA LEU A 126 3.62 2.83 8.48
C LEU A 126 4.38 1.71 7.75
N LYS A 127 3.82 0.50 7.71
CA LYS A 127 4.47 -0.56 6.92
C LYS A 127 4.21 -0.31 5.43
N VAL A 128 5.31 -0.20 4.69
CA VAL A 128 5.32 -0.12 3.23
C VAL A 128 5.63 -1.50 2.66
N TRP A 129 4.91 -1.86 1.61
CA TRP A 129 5.06 -3.10 0.87
C TRP A 129 5.82 -2.83 -0.41
N GLU A 130 6.53 -3.85 -0.89
CA GLU A 130 7.17 -3.78 -2.20
C GLU A 130 6.14 -4.07 -3.27
N VAL A 131 6.22 -3.33 -4.38
CA VAL A 131 5.33 -3.47 -5.54
C VAL A 131 6.19 -3.76 -6.76
N GLN A 132 5.76 -4.71 -7.59
CA GLN A 132 6.40 -5.06 -8.84
C GLN A 132 5.35 -5.18 -9.94
N LEU A 133 5.59 -4.51 -11.07
CA LEU A 133 4.85 -4.74 -12.31
C LEU A 133 5.50 -5.90 -13.06
N ARG A 134 4.68 -6.83 -13.55
CA ARG A 134 5.11 -7.95 -14.38
C ARG A 134 4.29 -7.98 -15.65
N ASP A 135 4.88 -8.40 -16.75
CA ASP A 135 4.10 -8.61 -17.97
C ASP A 135 3.16 -9.79 -17.74
N SER A 136 1.91 -9.65 -18.22
CA SER A 136 0.95 -10.75 -18.11
C SER A 136 1.46 -11.98 -18.85
N SER A 137 1.19 -13.18 -18.33
CA SER A 137 1.53 -14.42 -19.03
C SER A 137 0.63 -14.70 -20.24
N ALA A 138 -0.37 -13.86 -20.49
CA ALA A 138 -1.33 -14.02 -21.57
C ALA A 138 -0.79 -13.37 -22.85
N PRO A 139 -0.61 -14.12 -23.96
CA PRO A 139 0.05 -13.65 -25.17
C PRO A 139 -0.69 -12.51 -25.91
N GLU A 140 -1.97 -12.28 -25.61
CA GLU A 140 -2.78 -11.22 -26.22
C GLU A 140 -3.06 -10.01 -25.30
N SER A 141 -2.59 -10.06 -24.05
CA SER A 141 -2.83 -8.98 -23.10
C SER A 141 -1.63 -8.03 -23.06
N THR A 142 -1.89 -6.77 -23.38
CA THR A 142 -0.92 -5.67 -23.24
C THR A 142 -0.88 -5.10 -21.82
N ASP A 143 -1.69 -5.66 -20.92
CA ASP A 143 -1.78 -5.18 -19.55
C ASP A 143 -0.73 -5.83 -18.65
N GLN A 144 -0.30 -5.09 -17.65
CA GLN A 144 0.69 -5.57 -16.68
C GLN A 144 0.00 -6.04 -15.41
N GLU A 145 0.58 -7.02 -14.75
CA GLU A 145 0.13 -7.53 -13.46
C GLU A 145 0.80 -6.75 -12.33
N VAL A 146 0.01 -6.34 -11.34
CA VAL A 146 0.50 -5.69 -10.12
C VAL A 146 0.71 -6.76 -9.05
N TRP A 147 1.95 -6.90 -8.61
CA TRP A 147 2.35 -7.84 -7.56
C TRP A 147 2.85 -7.10 -6.33
N VAL A 148 2.49 -7.57 -5.14
CA VAL A 148 2.94 -6.99 -3.86
C VAL A 148 3.62 -8.03 -2.98
N ARG A 149 4.57 -7.61 -2.14
CA ARG A 149 5.13 -8.44 -1.07
C ARG A 149 5.48 -7.61 0.16
N ARG A 150 5.51 -8.25 1.33
CA ARG A 150 6.02 -7.60 2.54
C ARG A 150 7.50 -7.29 2.37
N LYS A 151 7.90 -6.05 2.66
CA LYS A 151 9.30 -5.63 2.64
C LYS A 151 10.10 -6.45 3.65
N GLN A 152 11.17 -7.10 3.21
CA GLN A 152 12.07 -7.79 4.13
C GLN A 152 12.83 -6.76 4.96
N ARG A 153 12.91 -6.95 6.29
CA ARG A 153 13.89 -6.22 7.10
C ARG A 153 15.27 -6.73 6.71
N ILE A 154 15.95 -5.99 5.84
CA ILE A 154 17.40 -6.10 5.67
C ILE A 154 17.97 -5.54 6.98
N GLY A 155 18.55 -6.45 7.76
CA GLY A 155 19.14 -6.14 9.07
C GLY A 155 20.43 -5.37 8.95
#